data_AF-A0A3N4ALH9-F1
#
_entry.id   AF-A0A3N4ALH9-F1
#
_cell.length_a   1.000
_cell.length_b   1.000
_cell.length_c   1.000
_cell.angle_alpha   90.00
_cell.angle_beta   90.00
_cell.angle_gamma   90.00
#
_symmetry.space_group_name_H-M   'P 1'
#
loop_
_entity.id
_entity.type
_entity.pdbx_description
1 polymer ?
#
loop_
_entity_poly.entity_id
_entity_poly.type
_entity_poly.pdbx_seq_one_letter_code
_entity_poly.pdbx_strand_id
1 'polypeptide(L)'
;MSPTARSMRKQQAGYTLMEIVLVMAVMGLIMGGLSIGRDVLQEAEYNRIQSKFLMPWKQVYDLYYQRTGVVLGDNQVAPTLMVNGYETVFDNLRGAVAGVPGNYRNTGRRLCHGDGYPADSSGVGDPALSNLDLQALVDRVGITMPSGRAEGMEDRYAYKDTNGNPVELQICFQWNPVGTISGSGNVMVIRGLTPDLARKMDQMVDGRPDATEGRFRQQNANRNTLQSTRQVPGLEWSANNTFSSTDAHPEAFGKGTGRDRDVMLVTAHWAMDQ
;
A
#
# COMPACT_ATOMS: atom_id res chain seq x y z
N MET A 1 0.02 82.72 -23.87
CA MET A 1 0.86 81.67 -24.47
C MET A 1 0.76 80.44 -23.59
N SER A 2 0.03 79.42 -24.03
CA SER A 2 -0.16 78.15 -23.29
C SER A 2 0.49 77.02 -24.11
N PRO A 3 1.32 76.14 -23.52
CA PRO A 3 1.87 75.01 -24.25
C PRO A 3 0.83 73.88 -24.27
N THR A 4 0.50 73.41 -25.47
CA THR A 4 -0.34 72.24 -25.73
C THR A 4 0.42 70.97 -25.37
N ALA A 5 -0.08 70.22 -24.39
CA ALA A 5 0.46 68.91 -24.02
C ALA A 5 0.22 67.89 -25.14
N ARG A 6 1.31 67.34 -25.71
CA ARG A 6 1.27 66.31 -26.74
C ARG A 6 1.07 64.94 -26.08
N SER A 7 -0.14 64.40 -26.19
CA SER A 7 -0.45 63.02 -25.77
C SER A 7 0.33 62.02 -26.63
N MET A 8 1.28 61.31 -26.03
CA MET A 8 1.92 60.15 -26.64
C MET A 8 0.96 58.96 -26.55
N ARG A 9 0.32 58.63 -27.69
CA ARG A 9 -0.41 57.38 -27.87
C ARG A 9 0.62 56.23 -27.84
N LYS A 10 0.67 55.46 -26.74
CA LYS A 10 1.32 54.14 -26.76
C LYS A 10 0.59 53.27 -27.78
N GLN A 11 1.25 52.93 -28.88
CA GLN A 11 0.76 51.94 -29.82
C GLN A 11 0.74 50.59 -29.09
N GLN A 12 -0.46 50.09 -28.79
CA GLN A 12 -0.63 48.69 -28.41
C GLN A 12 -0.36 47.87 -29.67
N ALA A 13 0.79 47.19 -29.73
CA ALA A 13 1.02 46.17 -30.74
C ALA A 13 0.07 45.01 -30.44
N GLY A 14 -1.01 44.89 -31.21
CA GLY A 14 -1.90 43.75 -31.13
C GLY A 14 -1.21 42.51 -31.70
N TYR A 15 -1.29 41.39 -30.99
CA TYR A 15 -0.78 40.10 -31.48
C TYR A 15 -1.54 39.69 -32.74
N THR A 16 -0.81 39.24 -33.77
CA THR A 16 -1.44 38.80 -35.02
C THR A 16 -2.08 37.42 -34.84
N LEU A 17 -3.15 37.14 -35.60
CA LEU A 17 -3.86 35.86 -35.53
C LEU A 17 -2.93 34.66 -35.81
N MET A 18 -1.98 34.81 -36.73
CA MET A 18 -1.00 33.78 -37.07
C MET A 18 -0.05 33.46 -35.90
N GLU A 19 0.32 34.46 -35.11
CA GLU A 19 1.24 34.30 -33.99
C GLU A 19 0.57 33.52 -32.85
N ILE A 20 -0.70 33.82 -32.55
CA ILE A 20 -1.48 33.05 -31.57
C ILE A 20 -1.73 31.62 -32.05
N VAL A 21 -2.00 31.41 -33.35
CA VAL A 21 -2.21 30.05 -33.92
C VAL A 21 -0.94 29.20 -33.81
N LEU A 22 0.23 29.76 -34.15
CA LEU A 22 1.50 29.04 -34.06
C LEU A 22 1.85 28.69 -32.60
N VAL A 23 1.62 29.64 -31.67
CA VAL A 23 1.86 29.40 -30.23
C VAL A 23 0.97 28.29 -29.69
N MET A 24 -0.33 28.29 -30.02
CA MET A 24 -1.23 27.21 -29.59
C MET A 24 -0.87 25.86 -30.20
N ALA A 25 -0.45 25.82 -31.47
CA ALA A 25 -0.02 24.58 -32.13
C ALA A 25 1.23 23.99 -31.46
N VAL A 26 2.22 24.83 -31.15
CA VAL A 26 3.44 24.42 -30.44
C VAL A 26 3.11 23.98 -29.01
N MET A 27 2.26 24.72 -28.29
CA MET A 27 1.82 24.33 -26.95
C MET A 27 1.05 23.00 -26.95
N GLY A 28 0.18 22.77 -27.94
CA GLY A 28 -0.55 21.51 -28.10
C GLY A 28 0.38 20.32 -28.37
N LEU A 29 1.40 20.51 -29.20
CA LEU A 29 2.43 19.49 -29.45
C LEU A 29 3.26 19.17 -28.20
N ILE A 30 3.68 20.21 -27.46
CA ILE A 30 4.46 20.04 -26.23
C ILE A 30 3.61 19.35 -25.15
N MET A 31 2.37 19.80 -24.92
CA MET A 31 1.47 19.18 -23.95
C MET A 31 1.13 17.73 -24.30
N GLY A 32 0.92 17.43 -25.58
CA GLY A 32 0.68 16.06 -26.06
C GLY A 32 1.84 15.11 -25.72
N GLY A 33 3.09 15.56 -25.90
CA GLY A 33 4.27 14.77 -25.54
C GLY A 33 4.51 14.63 -24.03
N LEU A 34 4.19 15.67 -23.24
CA LEU A 34 4.36 15.65 -21.78
C LEU A 34 3.38 14.72 -21.06
N SER A 35 2.17 14.51 -21.60
CA SER A 35 1.17 13.61 -21.00
C SER A 35 1.70 12.16 -20.93
N ILE A 36 2.31 11.68 -22.01
CA ILE A 36 2.86 10.31 -22.09
C ILE A 36 4.01 10.13 -21.08
N GLY A 37 4.82 11.18 -20.87
CA GLY A 37 5.95 11.12 -19.95
C GLY A 37 5.55 10.94 -18.49
N ARG A 38 4.44 11.52 -18.04
CA ARG A 38 3.99 11.39 -16.64
C ARG A 38 3.53 9.97 -16.32
N ASP A 39 2.75 9.35 -17.20
CA ASP A 39 2.23 8.00 -16.99
C ASP A 39 3.37 6.98 -16.94
N VAL A 40 4.35 7.11 -17.84
CA VAL A 40 5.55 6.25 -17.85
C VAL A 40 6.37 6.42 -16.57
N LEU A 41 6.51 7.64 -16.06
CA LEU A 41 7.21 7.89 -14.80
C LEU A 41 6.48 7.28 -13.60
N GLN A 42 5.15 7.36 -13.58
CA GLN A 42 4.34 6.77 -12.52
C GLN A 42 4.44 5.24 -12.52
N GLU A 43 4.35 4.62 -13.71
CA GLU A 43 4.55 3.18 -13.85
C GLU A 43 5.96 2.74 -13.45
N ALA A 44 6.99 3.52 -13.80
CA ALA A 44 8.35 3.26 -13.37
C ALA A 44 8.50 3.32 -11.84
N GLU A 45 7.83 4.27 -11.17
CA GLU A 45 7.83 4.35 -9.71
C GLU A 45 7.13 3.15 -9.08
N TYR A 46 6.00 2.70 -9.65
CA TYR A 46 5.31 1.50 -9.17
C TYR A 46 6.18 0.25 -9.30
N ASN A 47 6.84 0.05 -10.44
CA ASN A 47 7.78 -1.05 -10.64
C ASN A 47 8.99 -0.96 -9.68
N ARG A 48 9.45 0.26 -9.38
CA ARG A 48 10.52 0.52 -8.42
C ARG A 48 10.09 0.14 -7.00
N ILE A 49 8.92 0.55 -6.55
CA ILE A 49 8.36 0.17 -5.24
C ILE A 49 8.34 -1.35 -5.10
N GLN A 50 7.83 -2.07 -6.09
CA GLN A 50 7.77 -3.53 -6.02
C GLN A 50 9.15 -4.17 -5.92
N SER A 51 10.06 -3.82 -6.84
CA SER A 51 11.36 -4.48 -6.98
C SER A 51 12.39 -4.06 -5.93
N LYS A 52 12.35 -2.81 -5.47
CA LYS A 52 13.35 -2.25 -4.53
C LYS A 52 12.88 -2.19 -3.09
N PHE A 53 11.57 -2.28 -2.83
CA PHE A 53 11.04 -2.18 -1.48
C PHE A 53 10.26 -3.45 -1.07
N LEU A 54 9.19 -3.82 -1.80
CA LEU A 54 8.32 -4.94 -1.37
C LEU A 54 9.00 -6.32 -1.47
N MET A 55 9.63 -6.62 -2.61
CA MET A 55 10.26 -7.93 -2.84
C MET A 55 11.40 -8.23 -1.85
N PRO A 56 12.31 -7.28 -1.54
CA PRO A 56 13.29 -7.49 -0.49
C PRO A 56 12.70 -7.83 0.89
N TRP A 57 11.58 -7.23 1.27
CA TRP A 57 10.90 -7.57 2.54
C TRP A 57 10.33 -8.98 2.55
N LYS A 58 9.82 -9.46 1.40
CA LYS A 58 9.44 -10.87 1.25
C LYS A 58 10.65 -11.80 1.43
N GLN A 59 11.80 -11.44 0.85
CA GLN A 59 13.04 -12.18 1.01
C GLN A 59 13.55 -12.18 2.47
N VAL A 60 13.39 -11.07 3.21
CA VAL A 60 13.75 -11.01 4.64
C VAL A 60 12.99 -12.05 5.45
N TYR A 61 11.68 -12.21 5.20
CA TYR A 61 10.88 -13.23 5.86
C TYR A 61 11.42 -14.64 5.58
N ASP A 62 11.70 -14.96 4.31
CA ASP A 62 12.20 -16.28 3.91
C ASP A 62 13.59 -16.55 4.52
N LEU A 63 14.47 -15.55 4.53
CA LEU A 63 15.79 -15.63 5.16
C LEU A 63 15.70 -15.80 6.67
N TYR A 64 14.74 -15.13 7.33
CA TYR A 64 14.51 -15.28 8.75
C TYR A 64 14.13 -16.72 9.09
N TYR A 65 13.22 -17.31 8.33
CA TYR A 65 12.84 -18.70 8.48
C TYR A 65 14.03 -19.65 8.24
N GLN A 66 14.77 -19.46 7.14
CA GLN A 66 15.97 -20.27 6.84
C GLN A 66 17.03 -20.21 7.94
N ARG A 67 17.17 -19.06 8.61
CA ARG A 67 18.21 -18.84 9.62
C ARG A 67 17.83 -19.32 11.02
N THR A 68 16.55 -19.22 11.38
CA THR A 68 16.07 -19.49 12.75
C THR A 68 15.25 -20.77 12.87
N GLY A 69 14.77 -21.32 11.75
CA GLY A 69 13.86 -22.46 11.71
C GLY A 69 12.40 -22.14 12.08
N VAL A 70 12.08 -20.88 12.38
CA VAL A 70 10.72 -20.43 12.73
C VAL A 70 10.37 -19.12 12.01
N VAL A 71 9.09 -18.81 11.90
CA VAL A 71 8.63 -17.58 11.24
C VAL A 71 8.85 -16.35 12.14
N LEU A 72 8.74 -15.14 11.58
CA LEU A 72 8.98 -13.89 12.30
C LEU A 72 8.16 -13.79 13.59
N GLY A 73 8.84 -13.60 14.72
CA GLY A 73 8.21 -13.45 16.04
C GLY A 73 7.62 -14.73 16.63
N ASP A 74 7.92 -15.92 16.08
CA ASP A 74 7.51 -17.20 16.64
C ASP A 74 8.53 -17.75 17.66
N ASN A 75 8.12 -18.75 18.44
CA ASN A 75 8.93 -19.37 19.47
C ASN A 75 9.80 -20.52 18.90
N GLN A 76 11.13 -20.45 19.05
CA GLN A 76 12.05 -21.49 18.55
C GLN A 76 11.95 -22.84 19.29
N VAL A 77 11.50 -22.84 20.54
CA VAL A 77 11.38 -24.06 21.36
C VAL A 77 10.02 -24.72 21.18
N ALA A 78 8.98 -23.92 20.93
CA ALA A 78 7.62 -24.40 20.68
C ALA A 78 7.01 -23.69 19.46
N PRO A 79 7.47 -24.03 18.23
CA PRO A 79 7.04 -23.33 17.02
C PRO A 79 5.55 -23.49 16.78
N THR A 80 4.90 -22.37 16.48
CA THR A 80 3.50 -22.34 16.10
C THR A 80 3.32 -22.22 14.59
N LEU A 81 4.39 -21.86 13.87
CA LEU A 81 4.41 -21.50 12.45
C LEU A 81 3.52 -20.30 12.11
N MET A 82 3.17 -19.50 13.12
CA MET A 82 2.40 -18.26 12.99
C MET A 82 3.33 -17.07 13.25
N VAL A 83 3.25 -16.05 12.40
CA VAL A 83 3.89 -14.76 12.68
C VAL A 83 3.38 -14.26 14.02
N ASN A 84 4.32 -13.80 14.85
CA ASN A 84 4.07 -13.43 16.23
C ASN A 84 3.51 -14.59 17.08
N GLY A 85 3.97 -15.81 16.80
CA GLY A 85 3.64 -17.01 17.55
C GLY A 85 4.06 -16.97 19.02
N TYR A 86 5.12 -16.22 19.35
CA TYR A 86 5.66 -16.11 20.71
C TYR A 86 4.69 -15.48 21.71
N GLU A 87 3.83 -14.57 21.26
CA GLU A 87 2.81 -13.93 22.10
C GLU A 87 1.49 -14.71 22.16
N THR A 88 1.38 -15.82 21.42
CA THR A 88 0.17 -16.64 21.41
C THR A 88 0.07 -17.47 22.69
N VAL A 89 -1.16 -17.81 23.06
CA VAL A 89 -1.44 -18.64 24.24
C VAL A 89 -2.13 -19.91 23.79
N PHE A 90 -1.53 -21.06 24.10
CA PHE A 90 -2.15 -22.35 23.83
C PHE A 90 -3.36 -22.56 24.75
N ASP A 91 -4.52 -22.82 24.15
CA ASP A 91 -5.76 -23.08 24.86
C ASP A 91 -5.96 -24.60 25.00
N ASN A 92 -5.57 -25.17 26.14
CA ASN A 92 -5.70 -26.61 26.40
C ASN A 92 -7.13 -27.02 26.81
N LEU A 93 -8.14 -26.50 26.11
CA LEU A 93 -9.53 -26.87 26.34
C LEU A 93 -9.95 -28.01 25.41
N ARG A 94 -10.82 -28.89 25.92
CA ARG A 94 -11.53 -29.92 25.14
C ARG A 94 -10.63 -30.86 24.32
N GLY A 95 -9.43 -31.18 24.80
CA GLY A 95 -8.50 -32.07 24.11
C GLY A 95 -7.76 -31.43 22.94
N ALA A 96 -7.64 -30.09 22.94
CA ALA A 96 -6.79 -29.35 22.02
C ALA A 96 -5.35 -29.90 22.02
N VAL A 97 -4.75 -29.93 20.83
CA VAL A 97 -3.39 -30.41 20.59
C VAL A 97 -2.53 -29.23 20.14
N ALA A 98 -1.30 -29.14 20.63
CA ALA A 98 -0.31 -28.15 20.19
C ALA A 98 0.00 -28.32 18.69
N GLY A 99 0.36 -27.22 18.03
CA GLY A 99 0.65 -27.22 16.58
C GLY A 99 -0.57 -27.12 15.66
N VAL A 100 -1.80 -27.04 16.20
CA VAL A 100 -3.00 -26.69 15.43
C VAL A 100 -3.32 -25.21 15.66
N PRO A 101 -3.22 -24.33 14.63
CA PRO A 101 -3.40 -22.88 14.80
C PRO A 101 -4.72 -22.47 15.46
N GLY A 102 -5.81 -23.22 15.20
CA GLY A 102 -7.12 -22.97 15.80
C GLY A 102 -7.20 -23.16 17.33
N ASN A 103 -6.18 -23.77 17.94
CA ASN A 103 -6.10 -23.99 19.38
C ASN A 103 -5.33 -22.88 20.12
N TYR A 104 -4.89 -21.85 19.41
CA TYR A 104 -4.16 -20.72 20.00
C TYR A 104 -5.07 -19.49 20.09
N ARG A 105 -4.94 -18.77 21.21
CA ARG A 105 -5.53 -17.44 21.44
C ARG A 105 -4.45 -16.36 21.31
N ASN A 106 -4.89 -15.10 21.26
CA ASN A 106 -4.00 -13.94 21.08
C ASN A 106 -3.16 -14.03 19.79
N THR A 107 -3.72 -14.64 18.74
CA THR A 107 -3.10 -14.76 17.42
C THR A 107 -3.36 -13.51 16.58
N GLY A 108 -2.56 -13.32 15.53
CA GLY A 108 -2.79 -12.30 14.51
C GLY A 108 -2.47 -10.86 14.93
N ARG A 109 -1.84 -10.67 16.09
CA ARG A 109 -1.26 -9.37 16.44
C ARG A 109 -0.21 -8.97 15.42
N ARG A 110 -0.32 -7.76 14.89
CA ARG A 110 0.50 -7.28 13.78
C ARG A 110 1.89 -6.87 14.23
N LEU A 111 2.91 -7.47 13.64
CA LEU A 111 4.31 -7.20 13.89
C LEU A 111 4.80 -6.09 12.93
N CYS A 112 4.96 -4.88 13.45
CA CYS A 112 5.47 -3.71 12.73
C CYS A 112 6.77 -3.20 13.39
N HIS A 113 7.45 -2.24 12.75
CA HIS A 113 8.40 -1.37 13.43
C HIS A 113 7.73 -0.03 13.78
N GLY A 114 7.55 0.23 15.08
CA GLY A 114 6.77 1.37 15.58
C GLY A 114 5.31 1.42 15.11
N ASP A 115 4.61 2.48 15.49
CA ASP A 115 3.14 2.57 15.30
C ASP A 115 2.71 2.87 13.86
N GLY A 116 3.62 3.42 13.03
CA GLY A 116 3.39 3.70 11.61
C GLY A 116 2.10 4.45 11.29
N TYR A 117 1.06 3.70 10.94
CA TYR A 117 -0.29 4.20 10.76
C TYR A 117 -1.16 3.89 12.00
N PRO A 118 -1.94 4.86 12.51
CA PRO A 118 -2.98 4.58 13.50
C PRO A 118 -3.89 3.44 13.05
N ALA A 119 -4.44 2.69 14.01
CA ALA A 119 -5.38 1.62 13.72
C ALA A 119 -6.54 2.13 12.83
N ASP A 120 -6.85 1.36 11.80
CA ASP A 120 -7.95 1.59 10.86
C ASP A 120 -7.82 2.85 9.97
N SER A 121 -6.67 3.54 9.98
CA SER A 121 -6.47 4.79 9.23
C SER A 121 -6.17 4.61 7.73
N SER A 122 -5.60 3.47 7.33
CA SER A 122 -5.31 3.14 5.93
C SER A 122 -6.13 1.94 5.43
N GLY A 123 -7.29 1.70 6.06
CA GLY A 123 -8.14 0.53 5.84
C GLY A 123 -8.58 -0.08 7.17
N VAL A 124 -9.84 -0.49 7.26
CA VAL A 124 -10.47 -0.96 8.50
C VAL A 124 -10.07 -2.38 8.88
N GLY A 125 -10.27 -2.75 10.15
CA GLY A 125 -10.08 -4.07 10.74
C GLY A 125 -8.63 -4.44 11.00
N ASP A 126 -7.83 -3.46 11.42
CA ASP A 126 -6.48 -3.69 11.91
C ASP A 126 -6.54 -4.49 13.24
N PRO A 127 -5.76 -5.58 13.39
CA PRO A 127 -5.58 -6.22 14.68
C PRO A 127 -4.68 -5.37 15.58
N ALA A 128 -4.63 -5.68 16.87
CA ALA A 128 -3.70 -5.06 17.80
C ALA A 128 -2.23 -5.29 17.37
N LEU A 129 -1.35 -4.33 17.66
CA LEU A 129 0.09 -4.45 17.39
C LEU A 129 0.75 -5.47 18.32
N SER A 130 1.77 -6.18 17.84
CA SER A 130 2.67 -7.00 18.66
C SER A 130 3.42 -6.14 19.68
N ASN A 131 3.84 -6.72 20.82
CA ASN A 131 4.83 -6.07 21.68
C ASN A 131 6.27 -6.37 21.23
N LEU A 132 6.44 -7.26 20.25
CA LEU A 132 7.71 -7.47 19.55
C LEU A 132 7.88 -6.39 18.48
N ASP A 133 9.14 -6.07 18.19
CA ASP A 133 9.51 -5.10 17.15
C ASP A 133 10.13 -5.82 15.96
N LEU A 134 9.61 -5.55 14.75
CA LEU A 134 10.05 -6.19 13.51
C LEU A 134 11.55 -5.97 13.27
N GLN A 135 12.00 -4.74 13.42
CA GLN A 135 13.38 -4.36 13.17
C GLN A 135 14.32 -5.09 14.13
N ALA A 136 14.00 -5.08 15.43
CA ALA A 136 14.79 -5.76 16.46
C ALA A 136 14.87 -7.28 16.23
N LEU A 137 13.82 -7.91 15.71
CA LEU A 137 13.83 -9.34 15.37
C LEU A 137 14.79 -9.64 14.22
N VAL A 138 14.71 -8.87 13.13
CA VAL A 138 15.56 -9.06 11.94
C VAL A 138 17.03 -8.76 12.25
N ASP A 139 17.30 -7.69 13.00
CA ASP A 139 18.65 -7.29 13.41
C ASP A 139 19.32 -8.32 14.32
N ARG A 140 18.57 -8.84 15.31
CA ARG A 140 19.08 -9.85 16.27
C ARG A 140 19.63 -11.09 15.58
N VAL A 141 19.06 -11.47 14.44
CA VAL A 141 19.49 -12.63 13.68
C VAL A 141 20.52 -12.27 12.61
N GLY A 142 20.95 -11.01 12.52
CA GLY A 142 21.99 -10.54 11.61
C GLY A 142 21.59 -10.59 10.13
N ILE A 143 20.31 -10.42 9.81
CA ILE A 143 19.84 -10.26 8.43
C ILE A 143 19.91 -8.77 8.08
N THR A 144 20.57 -8.44 6.96
CA THR A 144 20.65 -7.07 6.47
C THR A 144 19.26 -6.58 6.08
N MET A 145 18.84 -5.44 6.64
CA MET A 145 17.56 -4.84 6.31
C MET A 145 17.55 -4.28 4.87
N PRO A 146 16.40 -4.34 4.18
CA PRO A 146 16.23 -3.67 2.90
C PRO A 146 16.38 -2.15 3.00
N SER A 147 16.59 -1.51 1.86
CA SER A 147 16.46 -0.06 1.79
C SER A 147 15.01 0.36 2.02
N GLY A 148 14.78 1.26 2.98
CA GLY A 148 13.50 1.93 3.18
C GLY A 148 13.62 3.45 3.05
N ARG A 149 12.88 4.17 3.89
CA ARG A 149 12.75 5.63 3.83
C ARG A 149 13.98 6.35 4.36
N ALA A 150 14.52 5.86 5.47
CA ALA A 150 15.69 6.38 6.16
C ALA A 150 16.28 5.27 7.05
N GLU A 151 17.46 5.51 7.62
CA GLU A 151 18.01 4.68 8.69
C GLU A 151 17.04 4.65 9.88
N GLY A 152 16.73 3.46 10.39
CA GLY A 152 15.72 3.27 11.42
C GLY A 152 14.29 3.21 10.91
N MET A 153 14.05 3.36 9.60
CA MET A 153 12.74 3.39 8.96
C MET A 153 12.76 2.53 7.69
N GLU A 154 13.41 1.37 7.78
CA GLU A 154 13.61 0.43 6.67
C GLU A 154 12.29 -0.23 6.24
N ASP A 155 11.32 -0.35 7.15
CA ASP A 155 9.98 -0.88 6.91
C ASP A 155 9.08 0.13 6.20
N ARG A 156 9.59 1.33 5.87
CA ARG A 156 8.82 2.41 5.26
C ARG A 156 9.35 2.82 3.91
N TYR A 157 8.48 3.34 3.05
CA TYR A 157 8.87 3.89 1.74
C TYR A 157 8.02 5.12 1.40
N ALA A 158 8.67 6.25 1.13
CA ALA A 158 7.97 7.47 0.73
C ALA A 158 7.81 7.55 -0.79
N TYR A 159 6.59 7.83 -1.26
CA TYR A 159 6.26 8.01 -2.67
C TYR A 159 5.26 9.16 -2.84
N LYS A 160 4.89 9.47 -4.08
CA LYS A 160 3.88 10.49 -4.40
C LYS A 160 2.62 9.85 -4.94
N ASP A 161 1.47 10.34 -4.50
CA ASP A 161 0.19 10.00 -5.14
C ASP A 161 0.02 10.69 -6.50
N THR A 162 -1.10 10.43 -7.18
CA THR A 162 -1.45 11.04 -8.47
C THR A 162 -1.59 12.56 -8.43
N ASN A 163 -1.83 13.14 -7.25
CA ASN A 163 -1.94 14.58 -7.03
C ASN A 163 -0.59 15.20 -6.65
N GLY A 164 0.46 14.38 -6.50
CA GLY A 164 1.80 14.80 -6.11
C GLY A 164 2.01 14.94 -4.60
N ASN A 165 1.03 14.56 -3.79
CA ASN A 165 1.14 14.61 -2.33
C ASN A 165 2.03 13.47 -1.82
N PRO A 166 2.83 13.71 -0.76
CA PRO A 166 3.65 12.67 -0.18
C PRO A 166 2.78 11.64 0.54
N VAL A 167 3.02 10.37 0.23
CA VAL A 167 2.42 9.21 0.89
C VAL A 167 3.56 8.28 1.35
N GLU A 168 3.29 7.48 2.37
CA GLU A 168 4.21 6.48 2.89
C GLU A 168 3.62 5.08 2.67
N LEU A 169 4.49 4.09 2.52
CA LEU A 169 4.14 2.68 2.69
C LEU A 169 4.73 2.21 4.00
N GLN A 170 4.06 1.29 4.68
CA GLN A 170 4.64 0.56 5.83
C GLN A 170 4.47 -0.94 5.66
N ILE A 171 5.54 -1.68 5.92
CA ILE A 171 5.56 -3.14 5.97
C ILE A 171 5.39 -3.62 7.40
N CYS A 172 4.43 -4.52 7.57
CA CYS A 172 4.29 -5.31 8.78
C CYS A 172 4.08 -6.79 8.40
N PHE A 173 4.10 -7.67 9.38
CA PHE A 173 3.73 -9.08 9.20
C PHE A 173 2.64 -9.46 10.18
N GLN A 174 1.75 -10.37 9.79
CA GLN A 174 0.75 -10.92 10.71
C GLN A 174 0.34 -12.33 10.32
N TRP A 175 -0.24 -13.05 11.28
CA TRP A 175 -0.96 -14.30 11.02
C TRP A 175 -2.45 -14.00 10.85
N ASN A 176 -3.03 -14.46 9.75
CA ASN A 176 -4.48 -14.40 9.52
C ASN A 176 -5.12 -15.74 9.89
N PRO A 177 -6.13 -15.74 10.79
CA PRO A 177 -6.91 -16.93 11.10
C PRO A 177 -7.53 -17.59 9.86
N VAL A 178 -7.84 -18.88 9.97
CA VAL A 178 -8.53 -19.62 8.90
C VAL A 178 -9.87 -18.96 8.61
N GLY A 179 -10.16 -18.73 7.34
CA GLY A 179 -11.39 -18.09 6.87
C GLY A 179 -11.28 -16.56 6.72
N THR A 180 -10.13 -15.96 7.04
CA THR A 180 -9.87 -14.56 6.69
C THR A 180 -9.88 -14.40 5.16
N ILE A 181 -10.76 -13.55 4.66
CA ILE A 181 -11.05 -13.44 3.21
C ILE A 181 -9.85 -12.87 2.44
N SER A 182 -9.12 -11.92 3.05
CA SER A 182 -7.89 -11.34 2.52
C SER A 182 -6.68 -12.29 2.61
N GLY A 183 -6.92 -13.60 2.72
CA GLY A 183 -5.91 -14.65 2.81
C GLY A 183 -5.75 -15.12 4.26
N SER A 184 -5.80 -16.44 4.46
CA SER A 184 -5.46 -17.08 5.74
C SER A 184 -3.98 -17.48 5.75
N GLY A 185 -3.36 -17.53 6.92
CA GLY A 185 -1.94 -17.88 7.06
C GLY A 185 -1.03 -16.70 7.36
N ASN A 186 0.28 -16.89 7.20
CA ASN A 186 1.26 -15.80 7.34
C ASN A 186 1.13 -14.85 6.15
N VAL A 187 1.01 -13.56 6.41
CA VAL A 187 0.93 -12.52 5.38
C VAL A 187 1.90 -11.39 5.68
N MET A 188 2.49 -10.84 4.62
CA MET A 188 3.08 -9.51 4.65
C MET A 188 1.96 -8.49 4.46
N VAL A 189 1.86 -7.55 5.39
CA VAL A 189 0.87 -6.48 5.40
C VAL A 189 1.52 -5.23 4.84
N ILE A 190 0.90 -4.63 3.83
CA ILE A 190 1.39 -3.44 3.15
C ILE A 190 0.35 -2.34 3.36
N ARG A 191 0.67 -1.39 4.23
CA ARG A 191 -0.21 -0.27 4.60
C ARG A 191 0.16 0.95 3.77
N GLY A 192 -0.81 1.84 3.54
CA GLY A 192 -0.58 3.13 2.88
C GLY A 192 -0.57 3.10 1.35
N LEU A 193 -1.17 2.08 0.73
CA LEU A 193 -1.27 1.99 -0.73
C LEU A 193 -2.35 2.95 -1.25
N THR A 194 -2.09 3.68 -2.33
CA THR A 194 -3.19 4.26 -3.12
C THR A 194 -3.92 3.15 -3.89
N PRO A 195 -5.22 3.30 -4.20
CA PRO A 195 -5.97 2.31 -4.97
C PRO A 195 -5.33 1.93 -6.31
N ASP A 196 -4.76 2.90 -7.05
CA ASP A 196 -4.06 2.62 -8.30
C ASP A 196 -2.77 1.82 -8.08
N LEU A 197 -1.99 2.17 -7.05
CA LEU A 197 -0.79 1.41 -6.70
C LEU A 197 -1.17 -0.02 -6.32
N ALA A 198 -2.23 -0.20 -5.55
CA ALA A 198 -2.69 -1.52 -5.13
C ALA A 198 -3.11 -2.39 -6.32
N ARG A 199 -3.91 -1.85 -7.26
CA ARG A 199 -4.25 -2.54 -8.52
C ARG A 199 -3.03 -2.91 -9.34
N LYS A 200 -2.04 -2.00 -9.45
CA LYS A 200 -0.82 -2.28 -10.19
C LYS A 200 -0.01 -3.39 -9.51
N MET A 201 0.14 -3.34 -8.19
CA MET A 201 0.87 -4.36 -7.42
C MET A 201 0.28 -5.73 -7.60
N ASP A 202 -1.03 -5.82 -7.48
CA ASP A 202 -1.80 -7.03 -7.66
C ASP A 202 -1.64 -7.63 -9.06
N GLN A 203 -1.81 -6.80 -10.10
CA GLN A 203 -1.55 -7.18 -11.48
C GLN A 203 -0.11 -7.69 -11.69
N MET A 204 0.88 -7.12 -11.00
CA MET A 204 2.27 -7.58 -11.10
C MET A 204 2.53 -8.88 -10.32
N VAL A 205 1.69 -9.24 -9.34
CA VAL A 205 1.82 -10.47 -8.54
C VAL A 205 1.18 -11.66 -9.24
N ASP A 206 -0.03 -11.53 -9.77
CA ASP A 206 -0.77 -12.67 -10.36
C ASP A 206 -1.48 -12.36 -11.69
N GLY A 207 -1.24 -11.19 -12.27
CA GLY A 207 -1.65 -10.85 -13.64
C GLY A 207 -3.04 -10.26 -13.76
N ARG A 208 -3.81 -10.12 -12.66
CA ARG A 208 -5.16 -9.53 -12.67
C ARG A 208 -5.29 -8.52 -11.53
N PRO A 209 -5.92 -7.36 -11.75
CA PRO A 209 -6.20 -6.41 -10.67
C PRO A 209 -7.53 -6.77 -9.99
N ASP A 210 -7.51 -7.66 -9.02
CA ASP A 210 -8.66 -8.03 -8.19
C ASP A 210 -8.36 -8.03 -6.68
N ALA A 211 -9.24 -7.45 -5.89
CA ALA A 211 -8.95 -7.18 -4.48
C ALA A 211 -9.03 -8.42 -3.57
N THR A 212 -9.44 -9.58 -4.08
CA THR A 212 -9.89 -10.71 -3.26
C THR A 212 -9.42 -12.08 -3.71
N GLU A 213 -8.99 -12.24 -4.95
CA GLU A 213 -8.44 -13.51 -5.44
C GLU A 213 -6.92 -13.48 -5.32
N GLY A 214 -6.23 -14.48 -5.88
CA GLY A 214 -4.78 -14.44 -5.91
C GLY A 214 -4.08 -14.48 -4.54
N ARG A 215 -2.83 -14.01 -4.51
CA ARG A 215 -2.01 -13.94 -3.29
C ARG A 215 -1.95 -12.55 -2.68
N PHE A 216 -2.39 -11.52 -3.39
CA PHE A 216 -2.28 -10.13 -2.98
C PHE A 216 -3.68 -9.54 -2.86
N ARG A 217 -4.18 -9.40 -1.63
CA ARG A 217 -5.61 -9.10 -1.39
C ARG A 217 -5.77 -7.88 -0.53
N GLN A 218 -6.83 -7.13 -0.74
CA GLN A 218 -7.15 -5.98 0.10
C GLN A 218 -7.63 -6.43 1.49
N GLN A 219 -7.10 -5.81 2.54
CA GLN A 219 -7.68 -5.87 3.87
C GLN A 219 -9.07 -5.22 3.87
N ASN A 220 -10.09 -6.01 4.22
CA ASN A 220 -11.47 -5.58 4.41
C ASN A 220 -12.02 -4.67 3.29
N ALA A 221 -12.05 -5.17 2.05
CA ALA A 221 -12.86 -4.56 0.99
C ALA A 221 -14.30 -4.36 1.51
N ASN A 222 -14.88 -3.16 1.37
CA ASN A 222 -16.19 -2.73 1.90
C ASN A 222 -17.40 -3.63 1.52
N ARG A 223 -17.18 -4.75 0.82
CA ARG A 223 -18.16 -5.78 0.44
C ARG A 223 -17.84 -7.19 0.98
N ASN A 224 -16.85 -7.33 1.87
CA ASN A 224 -16.46 -8.60 2.50
C ASN A 224 -17.37 -8.98 3.68
N THR A 225 -18.69 -8.96 3.47
CA THR A 225 -19.60 -9.70 4.35
C THR A 225 -19.58 -11.17 3.90
N LEU A 226 -19.41 -12.08 4.87
CA LEU A 226 -19.32 -13.55 4.69
C LEU A 226 -20.45 -14.17 3.84
N GLN A 227 -21.48 -13.40 3.48
CA GLN A 227 -22.65 -13.82 2.70
C GLN A 227 -22.59 -13.46 1.21
N SER A 228 -21.79 -12.48 0.76
CA SER A 228 -21.88 -11.94 -0.60
C SER A 228 -20.71 -12.28 -1.53
N THR A 229 -19.62 -12.85 -1.01
CA THR A 229 -18.38 -13.08 -1.79
C THR A 229 -18.01 -14.56 -1.94
N ARG A 230 -18.99 -15.44 -2.18
CA ARG A 230 -18.69 -16.77 -2.73
C ARG A 230 -18.09 -16.63 -4.12
N GLN A 231 -16.76 -16.49 -4.22
CA GLN A 231 -15.97 -16.66 -5.44
C GLN A 231 -16.54 -15.89 -6.65
N VAL A 232 -16.96 -14.64 -6.46
CA VAL A 232 -17.38 -13.80 -7.59
C VAL A 232 -16.11 -13.24 -8.22
N PRO A 233 -15.77 -13.60 -9.48
CA PRO A 233 -14.57 -13.09 -10.13
C PRO A 233 -14.61 -11.57 -10.26
N GLY A 234 -13.46 -10.91 -10.07
CA GLY A 234 -13.28 -9.50 -10.44
C GLY A 234 -13.88 -8.48 -9.47
N LEU A 235 -13.81 -8.70 -8.16
CA LEU A 235 -14.09 -7.62 -7.21
C LEU A 235 -12.94 -6.61 -7.25
N GLU A 236 -13.22 -5.41 -7.72
CA GLU A 236 -12.24 -4.32 -7.81
C GLU A 236 -11.73 -3.87 -6.44
N TRP A 237 -10.48 -3.36 -6.44
CA TRP A 237 -9.91 -2.64 -5.29
C TRP A 237 -10.82 -1.48 -4.88
N SER A 238 -11.00 -1.30 -3.58
CA SER A 238 -11.87 -0.25 -3.07
C SER A 238 -11.34 1.11 -3.49
N ALA A 239 -12.26 1.99 -3.89
CA ALA A 239 -11.97 3.35 -4.31
C ALA A 239 -11.12 3.45 -5.60
N ASN A 240 -10.93 4.69 -6.01
CA ASN A 240 -9.88 5.11 -6.93
C ASN A 240 -9.20 6.36 -6.37
N ASN A 241 -8.17 6.84 -7.07
CA ASN A 241 -7.37 7.96 -6.57
C ASN A 241 -8.11 9.32 -6.56
N THR A 242 -9.40 9.37 -6.92
CA THR A 242 -10.23 10.59 -6.77
C THR A 242 -10.92 10.68 -5.41
N PHE A 243 -10.89 9.61 -4.61
CA PHE A 243 -11.49 9.59 -3.27
C PHE A 243 -10.51 10.08 -2.21
N SER A 244 -11.01 10.89 -1.28
CA SER A 244 -10.34 11.32 -0.05
C SER A 244 -10.56 10.29 1.07
N SER A 245 -9.69 10.32 2.09
CA SER A 245 -9.88 9.52 3.32
C SER A 245 -11.21 9.81 4.04
N THR A 246 -11.83 10.96 3.76
CA THR A 246 -13.08 11.41 4.38
C THR A 246 -14.33 11.06 3.58
N ASP A 247 -14.19 10.52 2.37
CA ASP A 247 -15.33 10.18 1.53
C ASP A 247 -16.09 8.97 2.08
N ALA A 248 -17.41 9.12 2.21
CA ALA A 248 -18.31 8.04 2.58
C ALA A 248 -18.63 7.17 1.34
N HIS A 249 -18.50 5.85 1.47
CA HIS A 249 -18.78 4.86 0.41
C HIS A 249 -17.88 4.97 -0.84
N PRO A 250 -16.57 4.78 -0.68
CA PRO A 250 -15.65 4.82 -1.82
C PRO A 250 -15.82 3.60 -2.74
N GLU A 251 -15.85 3.85 -4.05
CA GLU A 251 -16.08 2.83 -5.09
C GLU A 251 -15.03 2.90 -6.20
N ALA A 252 -14.74 1.77 -6.85
CA ALA A 252 -13.71 1.68 -7.88
C ALA A 252 -13.97 2.58 -9.10
N PHE A 253 -15.23 2.68 -9.54
CA PHE A 253 -15.63 3.41 -10.74
C PHE A 253 -16.34 4.75 -10.46
N GLY A 254 -16.38 5.16 -9.20
CA GLY A 254 -17.02 6.41 -8.78
C GLY A 254 -16.13 7.64 -8.94
N LYS A 255 -16.65 8.80 -8.55
CA LYS A 255 -15.87 10.04 -8.46
C LYS A 255 -15.95 10.57 -7.03
N GLY A 256 -14.81 10.61 -6.35
CA GLY A 256 -14.69 11.13 -5.00
C GLY A 256 -14.53 12.65 -4.94
N THR A 257 -14.26 13.15 -3.74
CA THR A 257 -14.07 14.57 -3.45
C THR A 257 -12.61 14.99 -3.30
N GLY A 258 -11.66 14.07 -3.51
CA GLY A 258 -10.21 14.24 -3.44
C GLY A 258 -9.63 15.14 -4.53
N ARG A 259 -10.11 16.39 -4.61
CA ARG A 259 -9.70 17.42 -5.56
C ARG A 259 -8.50 18.18 -5.00
N ASP A 260 -7.38 17.48 -4.83
CA ASP A 260 -6.01 18.02 -4.53
C ASP A 260 -5.50 17.86 -3.09
N ARG A 261 -6.32 17.46 -2.11
CA ARG A 261 -5.88 17.43 -0.68
C ARG A 261 -5.23 16.12 -0.25
N ASP A 262 -5.92 15.01 -0.48
CA ASP A 262 -5.50 13.68 -0.04
C ASP A 262 -6.15 12.61 -0.91
N VAL A 263 -5.46 11.48 -1.06
CA VAL A 263 -5.98 10.27 -1.69
C VAL A 263 -6.22 9.24 -0.59
N MET A 264 -7.37 8.57 -0.65
CA MET A 264 -7.70 7.46 0.22
C MET A 264 -6.63 6.37 0.13
N LEU A 265 -6.24 5.82 1.27
CA LEU A 265 -5.28 4.74 1.35
C LEU A 265 -5.96 3.42 1.69
N VAL A 266 -5.38 2.33 1.20
CA VAL A 266 -5.81 0.95 1.45
C VAL A 266 -4.64 0.14 2.01
N THR A 267 -4.97 -0.97 2.67
CA THR A 267 -4.02 -1.96 3.17
C THR A 267 -4.19 -3.25 2.38
N ALA A 268 -3.07 -3.86 1.99
CA ALA A 268 -3.05 -5.17 1.33
C ALA A 268 -2.40 -6.24 2.21
N HIS A 269 -2.85 -7.47 2.06
CA HIS A 269 -2.22 -8.68 2.57
C HIS A 269 -1.63 -9.45 1.40
N TRP A 270 -0.33 -9.69 1.46
CA TRP A 270 0.38 -10.56 0.53
C TRP A 270 0.72 -11.87 1.23
N ALA A 271 0.14 -12.98 0.75
CA ALA A 271 0.42 -14.31 1.28
C ALA A 271 1.92 -14.65 1.23
N MET A 272 2.42 -15.14 2.36
CA MET A 272 3.79 -15.63 2.50
C MET A 272 3.83 -17.13 2.23
N ASP A 273 4.92 -17.54 1.61
CA ASP A 273 5.17 -18.96 1.37
C ASP A 273 5.62 -19.58 2.71
N GLN A 274 5.23 -20.83 2.95
CA GLN A 274 5.66 -21.61 4.11
C GLN A 274 6.78 -22.56 3.71
#